data_AF-A0A653XS79-F1
#
_entry.id   AF-A0A653XS79-F1
#
_cell.length_a   1.000
_cell.length_b   1.000
_cell.length_c   1.000
_cell.angle_alpha   90.00
_cell.angle_beta   90.00
_cell.angle_gamma   90.00
#
_symmetry.space_group_name_H-M   'P 1'
#
loop_
_entity.id
_entity.type
_entity.pdbx_description
1 polymer ?
#
loop_
_entity_poly.entity_id
_entity_poly.type
_entity_poly.pdbx_seq_one_letter_code
_entity_poly.pdbx_strand_id
1 'polypeptide(L)'
;MTRWIDKKVPVIQQTGRWGKDGFVIWTLFHEIGHVLNDPRGEMHLEFSSEKKRNTVAEKNANSFALDTLFGDNGLDRLRGLTSERDIANAARSIGISPGLAVHQMHRRRMLDYSYGNRLCVDLSGTYVQMN
;
A
#
# COMPACT_ATOMS: atom_id res chain seq x y z
N MET A 1 6.52 8.41 0.34
CA MET A 1 7.40 9.07 -0.64
C MET A 1 8.74 8.39 -0.61
N THR A 2 9.34 8.18 -1.78
CA THR A 2 10.67 7.63 -1.95
C THR A 2 11.60 8.72 -2.47
N ARG A 3 12.80 8.81 -1.90
CA ARG A 3 13.90 9.67 -2.39
C ARG A 3 15.24 8.94 -2.29
N TRP A 4 16.22 9.36 -3.08
CA TRP A 4 17.56 8.77 -3.07
C TRP A 4 18.58 9.75 -2.49
N ILE A 5 19.39 9.30 -1.52
CA ILE A 5 20.57 10.03 -1.04
C ILE A 5 21.74 9.67 -1.96
N ASP A 6 22.40 10.69 -2.53
CA ASP A 6 23.53 10.57 -3.45
C ASP A 6 23.32 9.57 -4.60
N LYS A 7 22.06 9.36 -5.00
CA LYS A 7 21.64 8.34 -5.99
C LYS A 7 22.06 6.90 -5.61
N LYS A 8 22.34 6.63 -4.34
CA LYS A 8 22.86 5.34 -3.86
C LYS A 8 21.96 4.68 -2.82
N VAL A 9 21.48 5.45 -1.85
CA VAL A 9 20.72 4.92 -0.72
C VAL A 9 19.26 5.35 -0.85
N PRO A 10 18.30 4.43 -1.03
CA PRO A 10 16.90 4.77 -1.04
C PRO A 10 16.43 5.07 0.38
N VAL A 11 15.63 6.13 0.52
CA VAL A 11 14.93 6.51 1.74
C VAL A 11 13.44 6.48 1.45
N ILE A 12 12.73 5.62 2.18
CA ILE A 12 11.26 5.60 2.20
C ILE A 12 10.80 6.41 3.41
N GLN A 13 9.97 7.41 3.16
CA GLN A 13 9.38 8.25 4.20
C GLN A 13 7.86 8.20 4.10
N GLN A 14 7.22 7.87 5.22
CA GLN A 14 5.77 7.88 5.38
C GLN A 14 5.37 8.98 6.35
N THR A 15 4.29 9.69 6.05
CA THR A 15 3.82 10.83 6.87
C THR A 15 2.95 10.39 8.06
N GLY A 16 2.66 9.10 8.21
CA GLY A 16 1.69 8.58 9.18
C GLY A 16 0.24 9.03 8.91
N ARG A 17 -0.01 9.77 7.83
CA ARG A 17 -1.35 10.24 7.43
C ARG A 17 -2.33 9.06 7.37
N TRP A 18 -3.55 9.26 7.88
CA TRP A 18 -4.60 8.25 8.07
C TRP A 18 -4.35 7.22 9.18
N GLY A 19 -3.11 7.00 9.61
CA GLY A 19 -2.76 6.30 10.85
C GLY A 19 -3.31 4.89 11.01
N LYS A 20 -3.81 4.23 9.94
CA LYS A 20 -4.32 2.87 10.01
C LYS A 20 -3.31 1.88 9.45
N ASP A 21 -3.21 0.70 10.06
CA ASP A 21 -2.31 -0.38 9.65
C ASP A 21 -2.39 -0.69 8.15
N GLY A 22 -3.61 -0.83 7.62
CA GLY A 22 -3.81 -1.13 6.19
C GLY A 22 -3.24 -0.07 5.25
N PHE A 23 -3.35 1.22 5.61
CA PHE A 23 -2.77 2.30 4.83
C PHE A 23 -1.23 2.29 4.93
N VAL A 24 -0.69 2.15 6.14
CA VAL A 24 0.76 2.14 6.37
C VAL A 24 1.43 1.00 5.62
N ILE A 25 0.88 -0.22 5.73
CA ILE A 25 1.39 -1.41 5.04
C ILE A 25 1.31 -1.20 3.53
N TRP A 26 0.14 -0.79 3.00
CA TRP A 26 -0.02 -0.57 1.57
C TRP A 26 0.99 0.44 1.01
N THR A 27 1.10 1.60 1.67
CA THR A 27 2.04 2.65 1.24
C THR A 27 3.48 2.16 1.31
N LEU A 28 3.87 1.39 2.33
CA LEU A 28 5.25 0.90 2.43
C LEU A 28 5.64 0.07 1.20
N PHE A 29 4.81 -0.91 0.84
CA PHE A 29 5.08 -1.77 -0.31
C PHE A 29 5.00 -1.01 -1.64
N HIS A 30 4.11 -0.03 -1.75
CA HIS A 30 4.07 0.86 -2.92
C HIS A 30 5.39 1.63 -3.09
N GLU A 31 5.93 2.18 -2.01
CA GLU A 31 7.21 2.91 -2.05
C GLU A 31 8.41 1.98 -2.32
N ILE A 32 8.40 0.75 -1.81
CA ILE A 32 9.38 -0.28 -2.21
C ILE A 32 9.26 -0.55 -3.72
N GLY A 33 8.04 -0.58 -4.27
CA GLY A 33 7.80 -0.68 -5.71
C GLY A 33 8.44 0.47 -6.49
N HIS A 34 8.44 1.71 -5.98
CA HIS A 34 9.19 2.80 -6.59
C HIS A 34 10.70 2.57 -6.54
N VAL A 35 11.25 2.13 -5.41
CA VAL A 35 12.68 1.83 -5.27
C VAL A 35 13.15 0.78 -6.27
N LEU A 36 12.37 -0.30 -6.45
CA LEU A 36 12.75 -1.43 -7.30
C LEU A 36 12.57 -1.14 -8.79
N ASN A 37 11.54 -0.38 -9.17
CA ASN A 37 11.26 -0.08 -10.57
C ASN A 37 12.08 1.09 -11.10
N ASP A 38 12.58 1.98 -10.24
CA ASP A 38 13.47 3.08 -10.61
C ASP A 38 14.73 3.10 -9.71
N PRO A 39 15.61 2.09 -9.86
CA PRO A 39 16.84 2.05 -9.10
C PRO A 39 17.65 3.31 -9.38
N ARG A 40 18.09 3.98 -8.30
CA ARG A 40 18.92 5.21 -8.32
C ARG A 40 18.24 6.47 -8.88
N GLY A 41 16.94 6.41 -9.19
CA GLY A 41 16.20 7.55 -9.74
C GLY A 41 16.62 7.90 -11.17
N GLU A 42 17.15 6.93 -11.92
CA GLU A 42 17.69 7.13 -13.26
C GLU A 42 16.57 7.41 -14.29
N MET A 43 15.39 6.78 -14.15
CA MET A 43 14.23 7.07 -15.02
C MET A 43 13.67 8.49 -14.82
N HIS A 44 13.97 9.16 -13.70
CA HIS A 44 13.55 10.54 -13.50
C HIS A 44 14.23 11.52 -14.48
N LEU A 45 15.39 11.16 -15.06
CA LEU A 45 16.18 12.02 -15.95
C LEU A 45 15.90 11.83 -17.45
N GLU A 46 15.49 10.63 -17.90
CA GLU A 46 15.45 10.29 -19.34
C GLU A 46 14.12 10.58 -20.06
N PHE A 47 12.98 10.69 -19.36
CA PHE A 47 11.66 10.87 -19.99
C PHE A 47 11.12 12.31 -19.84
N SER A 48 11.08 13.05 -20.96
CA SER A 48 10.77 14.49 -21.04
C SER A 48 9.28 14.90 -20.92
N SER A 49 8.40 14.07 -20.34
CA SER A 49 7.03 14.52 -20.01
C SER A 49 6.53 14.00 -18.65
N GLU A 50 6.48 14.92 -17.69
CA GLU A 50 6.25 14.69 -16.26
C GLU A 50 4.91 13.99 -15.94
N LYS A 51 3.84 14.32 -16.68
CA LYS A 51 2.50 13.75 -16.47
C LYS A 51 2.37 12.27 -16.86
N LYS A 52 3.00 11.84 -17.96
CA LYS A 52 3.00 10.42 -18.37
C LYS A 52 3.90 9.57 -17.46
N ARG A 53 5.04 10.12 -17.02
CA ARG A 53 5.99 9.49 -16.09
C ARG A 53 5.32 9.06 -14.79
N ASN A 54 4.57 9.98 -14.17
CA ASN A 54 3.86 9.66 -12.94
C ASN A 54 2.91 8.48 -13.15
N THR A 55 2.17 8.40 -14.26
CA THR A 55 1.19 7.31 -14.42
C THR A 55 1.80 5.90 -14.57
N VAL A 56 2.95 5.74 -15.24
CA VAL A 56 3.57 4.41 -15.42
C VAL A 56 4.30 3.97 -14.17
N ALA A 57 5.10 4.84 -13.56
CA ALA A 57 5.81 4.55 -12.32
C ALA A 57 4.82 4.20 -11.18
N GLU A 58 3.76 4.99 -11.03
CA GLU A 58 2.68 4.73 -10.07
C GLU A 58 1.98 3.40 -10.38
N LYS A 59 1.72 3.08 -11.65
CA LYS A 59 1.11 1.80 -12.03
C LYS A 59 2.01 0.63 -11.63
N ASN A 60 3.31 0.68 -11.95
CA ASN A 60 4.25 -0.38 -11.62
C ASN A 60 4.41 -0.55 -10.10
N ALA A 61 4.46 0.54 -9.34
CA ALA A 61 4.47 0.51 -7.89
C ALA A 61 3.18 -0.07 -7.29
N ASN A 62 2.01 0.27 -7.85
CA ASN A 62 0.73 -0.33 -7.46
C ASN A 62 0.67 -1.83 -7.79
N SER A 63 1.15 -2.26 -8.96
CA SER A 63 1.22 -3.68 -9.35
C SER A 63 2.15 -4.44 -8.41
N PHE A 64 3.38 -3.96 -8.20
CA PHE A 64 4.32 -4.56 -7.27
C PHE A 64 3.71 -4.76 -5.88
N ALA A 65 3.07 -3.73 -5.33
CA ALA A 65 2.45 -3.81 -4.01
C ALA A 65 1.29 -4.83 -3.99
N LEU A 66 0.46 -4.86 -5.04
CA LEU A 66 -0.64 -5.81 -5.15
C LEU A 66 -0.12 -7.24 -5.22
N ASP A 67 0.79 -7.52 -6.14
CA ASP A 67 1.32 -8.85 -6.39
C ASP A 67 2.09 -9.37 -5.17
N THR A 68 2.87 -8.52 -4.51
CA THR A 68 3.62 -8.90 -3.31
C THR A 68 2.71 -9.19 -2.12
N LEU A 69 1.67 -8.37 -1.91
CA LEU A 69 0.82 -8.48 -0.72
C LEU A 69 -0.32 -9.50 -0.88
N PHE A 70 -0.83 -9.67 -2.10
CA PHE A 70 -2.02 -10.48 -2.37
C PHE A 70 -1.76 -11.72 -3.23
N GLY A 71 -0.56 -11.83 -3.82
CA GLY A 71 -0.20 -12.93 -4.71
C GLY A 71 -1.04 -12.97 -5.98
N ASP A 72 -0.94 -14.08 -6.71
CA ASP A 72 -1.56 -14.25 -8.03
C ASP A 72 -3.09 -14.15 -8.02
N ASN A 73 -3.73 -14.49 -6.89
CA ASN A 73 -5.19 -14.41 -6.75
C ASN A 73 -5.69 -12.99 -6.47
N GLY A 74 -4.78 -12.04 -6.22
CA GLY A 74 -5.09 -10.65 -5.91
C GLY A 74 -6.21 -10.53 -4.87
N LEU A 75 -7.31 -9.88 -5.26
CA LEU A 75 -8.42 -9.55 -4.37
C LEU A 75 -9.60 -10.53 -4.50
N ASP A 76 -9.46 -11.61 -5.24
CA ASP A 76 -10.58 -12.49 -5.58
C ASP A 76 -11.23 -13.10 -4.35
N ARG A 77 -10.42 -13.47 -3.35
CA ARG A 77 -10.89 -14.01 -2.07
C ARG A 77 -11.67 -13.00 -1.21
N LEU A 78 -11.65 -11.72 -1.55
CA LEU A 78 -12.33 -10.65 -0.84
C LEU A 78 -13.63 -10.21 -1.55
N ARG A 79 -13.90 -10.67 -2.78
CA ARG A 79 -15.06 -10.23 -3.54
C ARG A 79 -16.36 -10.66 -2.88
N GLY A 80 -17.28 -9.71 -2.72
CA GLY A 80 -18.62 -9.94 -2.18
C GLY A 80 -18.68 -10.13 -0.66
N LEU A 81 -17.54 -10.15 0.04
CA LEU A 81 -17.53 -10.24 1.51
C LEU A 81 -17.95 -8.92 2.14
N THR A 82 -18.87 -9.00 3.11
CA THR A 82 -19.35 -7.84 3.86
C THR A 82 -19.23 -8.01 5.37
N SER A 83 -19.14 -9.24 5.86
CA SER A 83 -19.01 -9.53 7.29
C SER A 83 -17.55 -9.39 7.76
N GLU A 84 -17.34 -8.81 8.94
CA GLU A 84 -15.99 -8.65 9.51
C GLU A 84 -15.30 -10.01 9.73
N ARG A 85 -16.08 -11.04 10.11
CA ARG A 85 -15.58 -12.41 10.31
C ARG A 85 -15.02 -12.99 9.01
N ASP A 86 -15.77 -12.89 7.92
CA ASP A 86 -15.36 -13.49 6.64
C ASP A 86 -14.17 -12.73 6.04
N ILE A 87 -14.18 -11.39 6.14
CA ILE A 87 -13.05 -10.55 5.72
C ILE A 87 -11.79 -10.93 6.50
N ALA A 88 -11.87 -11.07 7.82
CA ALA A 88 -10.72 -11.45 8.65
C ALA A 88 -10.20 -12.86 8.32
N ASN A 89 -11.10 -13.82 8.04
CA ASN A 89 -10.71 -15.17 7.64
C ASN A 89 -10.05 -15.20 6.26
N ALA A 90 -10.59 -14.45 5.30
CA ALA A 90 -10.01 -14.32 3.97
C ALA A 90 -8.62 -13.67 4.04
N ALA A 91 -8.48 -12.56 4.79
CA ALA A 91 -7.20 -11.89 5.04
C ALA A 91 -6.15 -12.85 5.63
N ARG A 92 -6.54 -13.64 6.64
CA ARG A 92 -5.66 -14.68 7.22
C ARG A 92 -5.24 -15.72 6.19
N SER A 93 -6.15 -16.14 5.30
CA SER A 93 -5.83 -17.12 4.25
C SER A 93 -4.89 -16.59 3.17
N ILE A 94 -4.89 -15.27 2.93
CA ILE A 94 -3.96 -14.59 2.02
C ILE A 94 -2.61 -14.36 2.71
N GLY A 95 -2.59 -14.23 4.04
CA GLY A 95 -1.38 -13.93 4.82
C GLY A 95 -1.19 -12.44 5.09
N ILE A 96 -2.26 -11.65 5.10
CA ILE A 96 -2.25 -10.20 5.33
C ILE A 96 -3.03 -9.79 6.57
N SER A 97 -2.83 -8.54 7.04
CA SER A 97 -3.67 -7.99 8.11
C SER A 97 -5.11 -7.78 7.62
N PRO A 98 -6.13 -7.98 8.48
CA PRO A 98 -7.50 -7.62 8.17
C PRO A 98 -7.67 -6.13 7.79
N GLY A 99 -6.92 -5.23 8.43
CA GLY A 99 -6.94 -3.80 8.10
C GLY A 99 -6.44 -3.51 6.69
N LEU A 100 -5.42 -4.21 6.19
CA LEU A 100 -4.98 -4.11 4.80
C LEU A 100 -6.04 -4.60 3.81
N ALA A 101 -6.73 -5.70 4.14
CA ALA A 101 -7.83 -6.20 3.31
C ALA A 101 -8.95 -5.16 3.21
N VAL A 102 -9.41 -4.61 4.34
CA VAL A 102 -10.44 -3.56 4.38
C VAL A 102 -9.98 -2.31 3.62
N HIS A 103 -8.73 -1.87 3.81
CA HIS A 103 -8.15 -0.74 3.07
C HIS A 103 -8.29 -0.92 1.55
N GLN A 104 -7.96 -2.09 1.02
CA GLN A 104 -8.09 -2.36 -0.41
C GLN A 104 -9.54 -2.49 -0.88
N MET A 105 -10.39 -3.14 -0.07
CA MET A 105 -11.81 -3.26 -0.40
C MET A 105 -12.50 -1.89 -0.47
N HIS A 106 -12.22 -0.99 0.48
CA HIS A 106 -12.71 0.40 0.47
C HIS A 106 -12.17 1.19 -0.72
N ARG A 107 -10.85 1.15 -0.97
CA ARG A 107 -10.20 1.85 -2.09
C ARG A 107 -10.80 1.46 -3.45
N ARG A 108 -11.20 0.19 -3.60
CA ARG A 108 -11.75 -0.38 -4.84
C ARG A 108 -13.27 -0.49 -4.85
N ARG A 109 -13.96 0.08 -3.84
CA ARG A 109 -15.42 0.08 -3.72
C ARG A 109 -16.05 -1.32 -3.72
N MET A 110 -15.33 -2.30 -3.17
CA MET A 110 -15.82 -3.67 -2.95
C MET A 110 -16.59 -3.80 -1.63
N LEU A 111 -16.36 -2.88 -0.71
CA LEU A 111 -17.00 -2.79 0.61
C LEU A 111 -17.37 -1.33 0.87
N ASP A 112 -18.56 -1.11 1.43
CA ASP A 112 -18.97 0.24 1.85
C ASP A 112 -18.13 0.72 3.05
N TYR A 113 -17.85 2.02 3.10
CA TYR A 113 -16.97 2.64 4.10
C TYR A 113 -17.50 2.52 5.54
N SER A 114 -18.79 2.21 5.73
CA SER A 114 -19.36 1.97 7.07
C SER A 114 -19.00 0.59 7.65
N TYR A 115 -18.55 -0.38 6.83
CA TYR A 115 -18.24 -1.74 7.24
C TYR A 115 -16.73 -1.99 7.39
N GLY A 116 -16.36 -2.97 8.22
CA GLY A 116 -14.97 -3.45 8.36
C GLY A 116 -14.06 -2.57 9.22
N ASN A 117 -14.52 -1.39 9.66
CA ASN A 117 -13.69 -0.43 10.40
C ASN A 117 -13.10 -0.99 11.71
N ARG A 118 -13.74 -1.97 12.35
CA ARG A 118 -13.22 -2.60 13.58
C ARG A 118 -12.02 -3.52 13.32
N LEU A 119 -11.78 -3.89 12.06
CA LEU A 119 -10.62 -4.68 11.66
C LEU A 119 -9.36 -3.84 11.45
N CYS A 120 -9.49 -2.51 11.37
CA CYS A 120 -8.39 -1.58 11.16
C CYS A 120 -7.75 -1.19 12.51
N VAL A 121 -6.43 -1.30 12.61
CA VAL A 121 -5.69 -0.90 13.82
C VAL A 121 -5.24 0.55 13.69
N ASP A 122 -5.49 1.36 14.72
CA ASP A 122 -5.00 2.74 14.81
C ASP A 122 -3.57 2.77 15.34
N LEU A 123 -2.69 3.45 14.60
CA LEU A 123 -1.27 3.61 14.86
C LEU A 123 -0.91 5.08 15.17
N SER A 124 -1.87 6.01 15.19
CA SER A 124 -1.59 7.43 15.44
C SER A 124 -0.89 7.70 16.78
N GLY A 125 -1.14 6.85 17.79
CA GLY A 125 -0.49 6.92 19.10
C GLY A 125 0.82 6.16 19.23
N THR A 126 1.25 5.39 18.23
CA THR A 126 2.46 4.55 18.33
C THR A 126 3.75 5.24 17.88
N TYR A 127 3.64 6.45 17.30
CA TYR A 127 4.78 7.21 16.78
C TYR A 127 5.10 8.47 17.62
N VAL A 128 4.59 8.56 18.85
CA VAL A 128 4.87 9.70 19.75
C VAL A 128 6.35 9.69 20.14
N GLN A 129 6.98 10.83 19.83
CA GLN A 129 8.37 11.26 19.99
C GLN A 129 9.23 10.47 20.99
N MET A 130 10.35 9.94 20.49
CA MET A 130 11.57 9.83 21.29
C MET A 130 11.92 11.26 21.73
N ASN A 131 11.70 11.56 23.01
CA ASN A 131 12.27 12.73 23.69
C ASN A 131 13.78 12.58 23.80
#